data_AF-A0A1S2QR30-F1
#
_entry.id   AF-A0A1S2QR30-F1
#
_cell.length_a   1.000
_cell.length_b   1.000
_cell.length_c   1.000
_cell.angle_alpha   90.00
_cell.angle_beta   90.00
_cell.angle_gamma   90.00
#
_symmetry.space_group_name_H-M   'P 1'
#
loop_
_entity.id
_entity.type
_entity.pdbx_description
1 polymer ?
#
loop_
_entity_poly.entity_id
_entity_poly.type
_entity_poly.pdbx_seq_one_letter_code
_entity_poly.pdbx_strand_id
1 'polypeptide(L)' 'MSTPTPRSGRLVRSPVVLHGGQWWLVSGAGSILATDPTFTSVLDGFAQAMAAADQAVADLRSRQSEPPASDAGGQR' A
#
# COMPACT_ATOMS: atom_id res chain seq x y z
N MET A 1 -21.99 0.50 9.65
CA MET A 1 -21.03 0.18 8.56
C MET A 1 -19.68 0.74 8.98
N SER A 2 -18.68 -0.10 9.23
CA SER A 2 -17.34 0.35 9.62
C SER A 2 -16.54 0.69 8.37
N THR A 3 -16.10 1.94 8.25
CA THR A 3 -15.23 2.39 7.16
C THR A 3 -13.84 1.75 7.29
N PRO A 4 -13.22 1.29 6.20
CA PRO A 4 -11.86 0.79 6.25
C PRO A 4 -10.92 1.93 6.66
N THR A 5 -10.15 1.75 7.72
CA THR A 5 -9.12 2.70 8.12
C THR A 5 -7.94 2.58 7.16
N PRO A 6 -7.55 3.65 6.45
CA PRO A 6 -6.43 3.58 5.52
C PRO A 6 -5.15 3.34 6.32
N ARG A 7 -4.42 2.28 5.96
CA ARG A 7 -3.16 1.90 6.61
C ARG A 7 -2.13 3.01 6.35
N SER A 8 -1.42 3.46 7.39
CA SER A 8 -0.32 4.42 7.25
C SER A 8 0.69 3.90 6.22
N GLY A 9 0.77 4.60 5.10
CA GLY A 9 1.70 4.34 4.01
C GLY A 9 2.47 5.61 3.66
N ARG A 10 3.80 5.51 3.60
CA ARG A 10 4.64 6.58 3.05
C ARG A 10 4.80 6.32 1.56
N LEU A 11 4.27 7.23 0.75
CA LEU A 11 4.52 7.22 -0.68
C LEU A 11 6.02 7.54 -0.88
N VAL A 12 6.79 6.57 -1.37
CA VAL A 12 8.25 6.69 -1.50
C VAL A 12 8.59 7.91 -2.38
N ARG A 13 9.41 8.84 -1.84
CA ARG A 13 9.79 10.13 -2.45
C ARG A 13 8.65 11.13 -2.70
N SER A 14 7.46 10.92 -2.16
CA SER A 14 6.41 11.94 -2.19
C SER A 14 6.55 12.88 -0.99
N PRO A 15 6.34 14.20 -1.15
CA PRO A 15 6.25 15.15 -0.05
C PRO A 15 4.92 15.00 0.72
N VAL A 16 4.28 13.82 0.70
CA VAL A 16 2.96 13.56 1.27
C VAL A 16 3.00 12.27 2.09
N VAL A 17 2.48 12.29 3.31
CA VAL A 17 2.39 11.12 4.20
C VAL A 17 0.99 10.99 4.83
N LEU A 18 0.53 9.76 5.01
CA LEU A 18 -0.70 9.46 5.74
C LEU A 18 -0.39 9.16 7.22
N HIS A 19 -0.79 10.05 8.12
CA HIS A 19 -0.55 9.93 9.55
C HIS A 19 -1.82 10.26 10.34
N GLY A 20 -2.21 9.35 11.25
CA GLY A 20 -3.43 9.52 12.06
C GLY A 20 -4.73 9.54 11.24
N GLY A 21 -4.74 8.92 10.06
CA GLY A 21 -5.88 8.97 9.13
C GLY A 21 -6.02 10.29 8.37
N GLN A 22 -5.01 11.17 8.45
CA GLN A 22 -4.99 12.44 7.75
C GLN A 22 -3.76 12.57 6.86
N TRP A 23 -3.89 13.28 5.75
CA TRP A 23 -2.79 13.54 4.82
C TRP A 23 -1.99 14.76 5.25
N TRP A 24 -0.67 14.63 5.27
CA TRP A 24 0.26 15.71 5.63
C TRP A 24 1.24 15.96 4.50
N LEU A 25 1.40 17.24 4.13
CA LEU A 25 2.45 17.72 3.25
C LEU A 25 3.72 17.93 4.06
N VAL A 26 4.81 17.27 3.68
CA VAL A 26 6.10 17.30 4.37
C VAL A 26 7.12 18.01 3.50
N SER A 27 7.79 18.99 4.09
CA SER A 27 8.92 19.71 3.50
C SER A 27 10.09 19.75 4.49
N GLY A 28 11.24 20.25 4.06
CA GLY A 28 12.37 20.51 4.97
C GLY A 28 12.05 21.51 6.08
N ALA A 29 11.01 22.35 5.91
CA ALA A 29 10.58 23.33 6.90
C ALA A 29 9.55 22.78 7.92
N GLY A 30 9.00 21.57 7.69
CA GLY A 30 8.01 20.97 8.58
C GLY A 30 6.89 20.27 7.83
N SER A 31 5.82 19.94 8.58
CA SER A 31 4.65 19.22 8.08
C SER A 31 3.39 20.06 8.25
N ILE A 32 2.54 20.10 7.22
CA ILE A 32 1.28 20.83 7.20
C ILE A 32 0.15 19.87 6.81
N LEU A 33 -0.99 19.98 7.50
CA LEU A 33 -2.17 19.17 7.19
C LEU A 33 -2.73 19.55 5.80
N ALA A 34 -2.98 18.55 4.96
CA ALA A 34 -3.72 18.74 3.71
C ALA A 34 -5.22 18.79 4.03
N THR A 35 -5.86 19.93 3.78
CA THR A 35 -7.27 20.17 4.10
C THR A 35 -8.18 20.24 2.88
N ASP A 36 -7.62 20.32 1.66
CA ASP A 36 -8.42 20.33 0.44
C ASP A 36 -9.03 18.94 0.17
N PRO A 37 -10.37 18.80 0.17
CA PRO A 37 -11.02 17.50 0.11
C PRO A 37 -10.85 16.80 -1.25
N THR A 38 -10.75 17.57 -2.34
CA THR A 38 -10.49 17.02 -3.68
C THR A 38 -9.11 16.40 -3.73
N PHE A 39 -8.11 17.13 -3.25
CA PHE A 39 -6.73 16.67 -3.18
C PHE A 39 -6.58 15.44 -2.27
N THR A 40 -7.18 15.44 -1.08
CA THR A 40 -7.09 14.28 -0.17
C THR A 40 -7.78 13.04 -0.75
N SER A 41 -8.88 13.20 -1.49
CA SER A 41 -9.55 12.09 -2.19
C SER A 41 -8.67 11.46 -3.27
N VAL A 42 -7.93 12.28 -4.03
CA VAL A 42 -6.94 11.78 -5.00
C VAL A 42 -5.83 11.00 -4.30
N LEU A 43 -5.34 11.48 -3.15
CA LEU A 43 -4.33 10.77 -2.36
C LEU A 43 -4.85 9.45 -1.81
N ASP A 44 -6.11 9.38 -1.36
CA ASP A 44 -6.75 8.14 -0.92
C ASP A 44 -6.81 7.11 -2.06
N GLY A 45 -7.25 7.54 -3.24
CA GLY A 45 -7.28 6.68 -4.43
C GLY A 45 -5.89 6.17 -4.82
N PHE A 46 -4.88 7.05 -4.75
CA PHE A 46 -3.49 6.66 -5.03
C PHE A 46 -2.95 5.66 -4.01
N ALA A 47 -3.21 5.87 -2.71
CA ALA A 47 -2.81 4.96 -1.66
C ALA A 47 -3.44 3.57 -1.82
N GLN A 48 -4.71 3.50 -2.22
CA GLN A 48 -5.40 2.25 -2.53
C GLN A 48 -4.76 1.53 -3.72
N ALA A 49 -4.45 2.25 -4.80
CA ALA A 49 -3.78 1.68 -5.96
C ALA A 49 -2.39 1.12 -5.62
N MET A 50 -1.61 1.83 -4.81
CA MET A 50 -0.30 1.36 -4.32
C MET A 50 -0.44 0.10 -3.47
N ALA A 51 -1.39 0.07 -2.53
CA ALA A 51 -1.65 -1.12 -1.71
C ALA A 51 -2.08 -2.33 -2.55
N ALA A 52 -2.90 -2.13 -3.59
CA ALA A 52 -3.29 -3.18 -4.52
C ALA A 52 -2.09 -3.71 -5.33
N ALA A 53 -1.20 -2.81 -5.79
CA ALA A 53 0.01 -3.20 -6.50
C ALA A 53 0.96 -3.99 -5.60
N ASP A 54 1.19 -3.54 -4.35
CA ASP A 54 2.02 -4.25 -3.38
C ASP A 54 1.46 -5.65 -3.09
N GLN A 55 0.14 -5.78 -2.95
CA GLN A 55 -0.52 -7.08 -2.79
C GLN A 55 -0.32 -7.99 -4.00
N ALA A 56 -0.50 -7.47 -5.22
CA ALA A 56 -0.29 -8.24 -6.44
C ALA A 56 1.16 -8.75 -6.56
N VAL A 57 2.15 -7.94 -6.17
CA VAL A 57 3.56 -8.34 -6.12
C VAL A 57 3.80 -9.40 -5.04
N ALA A 58 3.20 -9.26 -3.86
CA ALA A 58 3.31 -10.25 -2.79
C ALA A 58 2.70 -11.60 -3.21
N ASP A 59 1.54 -11.60 -3.86
CA ASP A 59 0.89 -12.80 -4.37
C ASP A 59 1.75 -13.49 -5.43
N LEU A 60 2.33 -12.72 -6.36
CA LEU A 60 3.24 -13.24 -7.38
C LEU A 60 4.46 -13.93 -6.76
N ARG A 61 5.10 -13.29 -5.77
CA ARG A 61 6.26 -13.86 -5.05
C ARG A 61 5.90 -15.12 -4.29
N SER A 62 4.71 -15.16 -3.69
CA SER A 62 4.23 -16.33 -2.95
C SER A 62 4.07 -17.54 -3.87
N ARG A 63 3.47 -17.34 -5.06
CA ARG A 63 3.34 -18.39 -6.10
C ARG A 63 4.69 -18.90 -6.61
N GLN A 64 5.69 -18.03 -6.73
CA GLN A 64 7.03 -18.41 -7.19
C GLN A 64 7.85 -19.13 -6.12
N SER A 65 7.51 -18.93 -4.85
CA SER A 65 8.21 -19.54 -3.71
C SER A 65 7.64 -20.92 -3.35
N GLU A 66 6.52 -21.32 -3.96
CA GLU A 66 5.98 -22.67 -3.81
C GLU A 66 6.93 -23.65 -4.52
N PRO A 67 7.56 -24.61 -3.79
CA PRO A 67 8.40 -25.60 -4.43
C PRO A 67 7.56 -26.37 -5.46
N PRO A 68 8.14 -26.81 -6.60
CA PRO A 68 7.44 -27.77 -7.44
C PRO A 68 7.04 -28.92 -6.52
N ALA A 69 5.75 -29.25 -6.48
CA ALA A 69 5.27 -30.41 -5.76
C ALA A 69 6.21 -31.54 -6.14
N SER A 70 6.98 -32.03 -5.16
CA SER A 70 7.76 -33.23 -5.37
C SER A 70 6.72 -34.28 -5.71
N ASP A 71 6.63 -34.61 -6.99
CA ASP A 71 5.97 -35.80 -7.48
C ASP A 71 6.77 -36.96 -6.88
N ALA A 72 6.50 -37.24 -5.61
CA ALA A 72 6.83 -38.47 -4.92
C ALA A 72 5.89 -39.54 -5.46
N GLY A 73 5.91 -39.73 -6.79
CA GLY A 73 5.31 -40.83 -7.53
C GLY A 73 6.35 -41.93 -7.71
N GLY A 74 7.11 -42.24 -6.67
CA GLY A 74 7.82 -43.51 -6.57
C GLY A 74 6.81 -44.60 -6.31
N GLN A 75 6.18 -45.13 -7.35
CA GLN A 75 5.37 -46.34 -7.21
C GLN A 75 5.46 -47.24 -8.45
N ARG A 76 6.36 -48.23 -8.31
CA ARG A 76 6.36 -49.58 -8.88
C ARG A 76 6.81 -49.78 -10.31
#